data_AF-A0A5J4RXA9-F1
#
_entry.id   AF-A0A5J4RXA9-F1
#
_cell.length_a   1.000
_cell.length_b   1.000
_cell.length_c   1.000
_cell.angle_alpha   90.00
_cell.angle_beta   90.00
_cell.angle_gamma   90.00
#
_symmetry.space_group_name_H-M   'P 1'
#
loop_
_entity.id
_entity.type
_entity.pdbx_description
1 polymer ?
#
loop_
_entity_poly.entity_id
_entity_poly.type
_entity_poly.pdbx_seq_one_letter_code
_entity_poly.pdbx_strand_id
1 'polypeptide(L)'
;MKSLIVNETYFNLLDGDMFVDIISNFSIRKDLIESDSKWANYLINYLILTYGKDKIPPLDIETFYTSRYFWIKLFYHYYQKECGIDVGIEQQIGMLIEEMSNTLIDSNYDWSILEQIDLKIRNEKYQNLMK
;
A
#
# COMPACT_ATOMS: atom_id res chain seq x y z
N MET A 1 2.50 20.31 5.72
CA MET A 1 3.08 18.96 5.80
C MET A 1 2.96 18.38 4.40
N LYS A 2 4.05 17.94 3.77
CA LYS A 2 3.97 17.26 2.47
C LYS A 2 3.23 15.94 2.71
N SER A 3 2.18 15.64 1.94
CA SER A 3 1.56 14.32 2.03
C SER A 3 2.55 13.29 1.48
N LEU A 4 2.92 12.32 2.32
CA LEU A 4 3.80 11.20 1.97
C LEU A 4 3.02 10.00 1.43
N ILE A 5 1.71 10.16 1.22
CA ILE A 5 0.81 9.09 0.78
C ILE A 5 0.17 9.52 -0.53
N VAL A 6 0.41 8.74 -1.59
CA VAL A 6 -0.31 8.92 -2.85
C VAL A 6 -1.75 8.47 -2.69
N ASN A 7 -2.68 9.31 -3.14
CA ASN A 7 -4.12 9.04 -3.09
C ASN A 7 -4.57 8.17 -4.27
N GLU A 8 -5.84 7.77 -4.29
CA GLU A 8 -6.39 6.92 -5.37
C GLU A 8 -6.23 7.55 -6.76
N THR A 9 -6.29 8.89 -6.88
CA THR A 9 -6.18 9.57 -8.17
C THR A 9 -4.79 9.47 -8.80
N TYR A 10 -3.76 9.18 -8.00
CA TYR A 10 -2.41 8.90 -8.51
C TYR A 10 -2.40 7.74 -9.50
N PHE A 11 -3.25 6.74 -9.26
CA PHE A 11 -3.31 5.52 -10.07
C PHE A 11 -4.16 5.68 -11.34
N ASN A 12 -4.90 6.79 -11.50
CA ASN A 12 -5.67 7.07 -12.71
C ASN A 12 -4.80 7.26 -13.95
N LEU A 13 -3.48 7.37 -13.78
CA LEU A 13 -2.50 7.46 -14.86
C LEU A 13 -2.17 6.10 -15.49
N LEU A 14 -2.63 5.00 -14.89
CA LEU A 14 -2.43 3.65 -15.40
C LEU A 14 -3.58 3.29 -16.35
N ASP A 15 -3.23 2.79 -17.54
CA ASP A 15 -4.20 2.14 -18.42
C ASP A 15 -4.48 0.69 -17.97
N GLY A 16 -5.55 0.10 -18.51
CA GLY A 16 -5.99 -1.25 -18.16
C GLY A 16 -4.98 -2.34 -18.52
N ASP A 17 -4.15 -2.12 -19.54
CA ASP A 17 -3.14 -3.09 -19.99
C ASP A 17 -1.94 -3.13 -19.03
N MET A 18 -1.55 -1.97 -18.47
CA MET A 18 -0.51 -1.88 -17.45
C MET A 18 -0.88 -2.66 -16.17
N PHE A 19 -2.17 -2.68 -15.80
CA PHE A 19 -2.68 -3.45 -14.67
C PHE A 19 -2.59 -4.97 -14.92
N VAL A 20 -3.00 -5.42 -16.10
CA VAL A 20 -2.92 -6.84 -16.49
C VAL A 20 -1.48 -7.32 -16.48
N ASP A 21 -0.54 -6.52 -16.98
CA ASP A 21 0.89 -6.84 -16.93
C ASP A 21 1.42 -6.95 -15.50
N ILE A 22 1.04 -6.02 -14.60
CA ILE A 22 1.48 -6.04 -13.20
C ILE A 22 0.95 -7.30 -12.50
N ILE A 23 -0.26 -7.75 -12.80
CA ILE A 23 -0.84 -8.92 -12.13
C ILE A 23 -0.39 -10.24 -12.77
N SER A 24 -0.15 -10.25 -14.07
CA SER A 24 0.25 -11.45 -14.80
C SER A 24 1.68 -11.90 -14.49
N ASN A 25 2.54 -10.96 -14.09
CA ASN A 25 3.97 -11.23 -13.84
C ASN A 25 4.27 -11.73 -12.42
N PHE A 26 3.32 -11.69 -11.49
CA PHE A 26 3.54 -12.08 -10.11
C PHE A 26 2.54 -13.14 -9.65
N SER A 27 2.99 -14.06 -8.80
CA SER A 27 2.17 -15.13 -8.21
C SER A 27 1.20 -14.58 -7.15
N ILE A 28 0.34 -13.65 -7.56
CA ILE A 28 -0.64 -13.02 -6.71
C ILE A 28 -1.92 -13.86 -6.71
N ARG A 29 -2.55 -13.97 -5.56
CA ARG A 29 -3.86 -14.59 -5.37
C ARG A 29 -4.93 -13.81 -6.14
N LYS A 30 -5.26 -14.28 -7.34
CA LYS A 30 -6.26 -13.64 -8.23
C LYS A 30 -7.62 -13.48 -7.58
N ASP A 31 -8.01 -14.43 -6.73
CA ASP A 31 -9.25 -14.40 -5.95
C ASP A 31 -9.36 -13.16 -5.05
N LEU A 32 -8.24 -12.61 -4.56
CA LEU A 32 -8.24 -11.39 -3.77
C LEU A 32 -8.42 -10.14 -4.63
N ILE A 33 -7.85 -10.14 -5.83
CA ILE A 33 -7.90 -8.99 -6.75
C ILE A 33 -9.27 -8.90 -7.43
N GLU A 34 -9.84 -10.04 -7.81
CA GLU A 34 -11.13 -10.14 -8.49
C GLU A 34 -12.32 -10.02 -7.53
N SER A 35 -12.08 -9.76 -6.23
CA SER A 35 -13.13 -9.56 -5.24
C SER A 35 -13.84 -8.22 -5.45
N ASP A 36 -15.17 -8.23 -5.36
CA ASP A 36 -16.00 -7.01 -5.36
C ASP A 36 -15.86 -6.18 -4.06
N SER A 37 -15.15 -6.71 -3.05
CA SER A 37 -14.96 -6.00 -1.79
C SER A 37 -14.07 -4.77 -1.97
N LYS A 38 -14.38 -3.71 -1.24
CA LYS A 38 -13.64 -2.44 -1.31
C LYS A 38 -12.14 -2.60 -1.03
N TRP A 39 -11.77 -3.57 -0.19
CA TRP A 39 -10.37 -3.84 0.15
C TRP A 39 -9.54 -4.36 -1.03
N ALA A 40 -10.17 -4.93 -2.07
CA ALA A 40 -9.46 -5.39 -3.27
C ALA A 40 -8.76 -4.23 -3.97
N ASN A 41 -9.41 -3.07 -4.07
CA ASN A 41 -8.80 -1.85 -4.64
C ASN A 41 -7.59 -1.36 -3.83
N TYR A 42 -7.60 -1.53 -2.50
CA TYR A 42 -6.46 -1.15 -1.67
C TYR A 42 -5.26 -2.09 -1.88
N LEU A 43 -5.54 -3.39 -2.05
CA LEU A 43 -4.53 -4.37 -2.42
C LEU A 43 -3.93 -4.03 -3.79
N ILE A 44 -4.78 -3.71 -4.77
CA ILE A 44 -4.36 -3.27 -6.11
C ILE A 44 -3.39 -2.08 -6.02
N ASN A 45 -3.72 -1.05 -5.26
CA ASN A 45 -2.84 0.13 -5.09
C ASN A 45 -1.49 -0.24 -4.49
N TYR A 46 -1.46 -1.15 -3.50
CA TYR A 46 -0.22 -1.68 -2.94
C TYR A 46 0.61 -2.46 -3.98
N LEU A 47 -0.04 -3.33 -4.76
CA LEU A 47 0.61 -4.15 -5.78
C LEU A 47 1.21 -3.29 -6.89
N ILE A 48 0.50 -2.26 -7.33
CA ILE A 48 1.01 -1.28 -8.29
C ILE A 48 2.29 -0.62 -7.77
N LEU A 49 2.30 -0.16 -6.52
CA LEU A 49 3.50 0.45 -5.94
C LEU A 49 4.65 -0.55 -5.81
N THR A 50 4.34 -1.83 -5.54
CA THR A 50 5.36 -2.86 -5.31
C THR A 50 5.97 -3.39 -6.60
N TYR A 51 5.16 -3.55 -7.65
CA TYR A 51 5.52 -4.26 -8.87
C TYR A 51 5.45 -3.42 -10.14
N GLY A 52 4.73 -2.30 -10.10
CA GLY A 52 4.59 -1.34 -11.19
C GLY A 52 5.51 -0.13 -11.07
N LYS A 53 6.59 -0.21 -10.28
CA LYS A 53 7.48 0.95 -10.00
C LYS A 53 8.01 1.63 -11.27
N ASP A 54 8.35 0.86 -12.30
CA ASP A 54 8.87 1.39 -13.57
C ASP A 54 7.77 1.96 -14.49
N LYS A 55 6.51 1.76 -14.11
CA LYS A 55 5.30 2.08 -14.86
C LYS A 55 4.52 3.26 -14.27
N ILE A 56 4.85 3.70 -13.06
CA ILE A 56 4.23 4.85 -12.39
C ILE A 56 5.16 6.06 -12.40
N PRO A 57 4.64 7.29 -12.21
CA PRO A 57 5.49 8.45 -11.96
C PRO A 57 6.51 8.18 -10.84
N PRO A 58 7.72 8.74 -10.93
CA PRO A 58 8.71 8.54 -9.87
C PRO A 58 8.25 9.21 -8.57
N LEU A 59 8.37 8.48 -7.46
CA LEU A 59 8.17 8.98 -6.10
C LEU A 59 9.53 9.10 -5.40
N ASP A 60 9.67 10.09 -4.53
CA ASP A 60 10.78 10.07 -3.57
C ASP A 60 10.65 8.86 -2.64
N ILE A 61 11.78 8.42 -2.10
CA ILE A 61 11.88 7.14 -1.40
C ILE A 61 10.98 7.06 -0.17
N GLU A 62 10.85 8.17 0.57
CA GLU A 62 9.96 8.25 1.73
C GLU A 62 8.51 8.11 1.29
N THR A 63 8.06 8.92 0.31
CA THR A 63 6.70 8.85 -0.22
C THR A 63 6.36 7.47 -0.78
N PHE A 64 7.31 6.83 -1.48
CA PHE A 64 7.15 5.47 -2.01
C PHE A 64 6.86 4.45 -0.90
N TYR A 65 7.72 4.42 0.12
CA TYR A 65 7.61 3.44 1.21
C TYR A 65 6.42 3.71 2.13
N THR A 66 6.19 4.98 2.50
CA THR A 66 5.04 5.36 3.32
C THR A 66 3.72 5.04 2.60
N SER A 67 3.65 5.26 1.28
CA SER A 67 2.48 4.89 0.48
C SER A 67 2.26 3.37 0.43
N ARG A 68 3.32 2.57 0.22
CA ARG A 68 3.23 1.10 0.25
C ARG A 68 2.69 0.62 1.59
N TYR A 69 3.25 1.12 2.69
CA TYR A 69 2.80 0.78 4.04
C TYR A 69 1.33 1.14 4.26
N PHE A 70 0.94 2.35 3.87
CA PHE A 70 -0.44 2.80 3.97
C PHE A 70 -1.42 1.87 3.26
N TRP A 71 -1.17 1.55 1.99
CA TRP A 71 -2.10 0.75 1.18
C TRP A 71 -2.22 -0.70 1.68
N ILE A 72 -1.11 -1.36 2.05
CA ILE A 72 -1.17 -2.73 2.59
C ILE A 72 -1.87 -2.78 3.95
N LYS A 73 -1.67 -1.78 4.81
CA LYS A 73 -2.33 -1.71 6.12
C LYS A 73 -3.82 -1.41 5.98
N LEU A 74 -4.20 -0.55 5.03
CA LEU A 74 -5.59 -0.25 4.75
C LEU A 74 -6.31 -1.47 4.17
N PHE A 75 -5.68 -2.15 3.20
CA PHE A 75 -6.13 -3.45 2.70
C PHE A 75 -6.35 -4.44 3.85
N TYR A 76 -5.30 -4.70 4.65
CA TYR A 76 -5.36 -5.70 5.71
C TYR A 76 -6.41 -5.36 6.78
N HIS A 77 -6.56 -4.08 7.11
CA HIS A 77 -7.56 -3.62 8.07
C HIS A 77 -8.99 -3.97 7.67
N TYR A 78 -9.34 -3.82 6.40
CA TYR A 78 -10.69 -4.13 5.90
C TYR A 78 -10.83 -5.62 5.57
N TYR A 79 -9.80 -6.24 4.97
CA TYR A 79 -9.77 -7.67 4.71
C TYR A 79 -10.01 -8.48 5.99
N GLN A 80 -9.31 -8.18 7.09
CA GLN A 80 -9.45 -8.95 8.33
C GLN A 80 -10.84 -8.85 8.97
N LYS A 81 -11.58 -7.76 8.72
CA LYS A 81 -12.95 -7.59 9.21
C LYS A 81 -13.93 -8.53 8.48
N GLU A 82 -13.67 -8.82 7.21
CA GLU A 82 -14.54 -9.62 6.35
C GLU A 82 -14.11 -11.10 6.30
N CYS A 83 -12.80 -11.34 6.21
CA CYS A 83 -12.22 -12.66 5.94
C CYS A 83 -11.49 -13.27 7.15
N GLY A 84 -11.30 -12.49 8.22
CA GLY A 84 -10.51 -12.89 9.39
C GLY A 84 -9.01 -12.64 9.23
N ILE A 85 -8.27 -12.96 10.29
CA ILE A 85 -6.83 -12.73 10.38
C ILE A 85 -6.08 -13.66 9.42
N ASP A 86 -5.12 -13.11 8.70
CA ASP A 86 -4.23 -13.86 7.79
C ASP A 86 -2.77 -13.55 8.14
N VAL A 87 -2.13 -14.53 8.76
CA VAL A 87 -0.74 -14.43 9.24
C VAL A 87 0.24 -14.22 8.09
N GLY A 88 -0.08 -14.69 6.88
CA GLY A 88 0.76 -14.47 5.70
C GLY A 88 0.82 -12.99 5.31
N ILE A 89 -0.32 -12.28 5.40
CA ILE A 89 -0.38 -10.84 5.15
C ILE A 89 0.37 -10.07 6.25
N GLU A 90 0.25 -10.47 7.51
CA GLU A 90 0.99 -9.85 8.62
C GLU A 90 2.50 -10.00 8.45
N GLN A 91 2.96 -11.17 8.00
CA GLN A 91 4.37 -11.40 7.70
C GLN A 91 4.86 -10.49 6.56
N GLN A 92 4.07 -10.31 5.49
CA GLN A 92 4.42 -9.40 4.40
C GLN A 92 4.51 -7.94 4.87
N ILE A 93 3.63 -7.50 5.78
CA ILE A 93 3.72 -6.18 6.41
C ILE A 93 5.01 -6.06 7.22
N GLY A 94 5.38 -7.09 7.99
CA GLY A 94 6.64 -7.13 8.74
C GLY A 94 7.86 -7.01 7.83
N MET A 95 7.89 -7.78 6.74
CA MET A 95 8.96 -7.71 5.74
C MET A 95 9.07 -6.32 5.09
N LEU A 96 7.93 -5.66 4.83
CA LEU A 96 7.93 -4.28 4.33
C LEU A 96 8.56 -3.30 5.33
N ILE A 97 8.23 -3.41 6.63
CA ILE A 97 8.83 -2.56 7.67
C ILE A 97 10.33 -2.78 7.77
N GLU A 98 10.79 -4.03 7.64
CA GLU A 98 12.22 -4.37 7.61
C GLU A 98 12.90 -3.78 6.37
N GLU A 99 12.29 -3.91 5.19
CA GLU A 99 12.76 -3.30 3.94
C GLU A 99 12.90 -1.77 4.09
N MET A 100 11.87 -1.13 4.67
CA MET A 100 11.86 0.30 4.98
C MET A 100 13.01 0.66 5.92
N SER A 101 13.18 -0.08 7.01
CA SER A 101 14.20 0.18 8.04
C SER A 101 15.61 0.11 7.46
N ASN A 102 15.87 -0.88 6.61
CA ASN A 102 17.17 -1.03 5.96
C ASN A 102 17.45 0.07 4.93
N THR A 103 16.40 0.53 4.24
CA THR A 103 16.54 1.51 3.16
C THR A 103 16.59 2.95 3.65
N LEU A 104 15.85 3.25 4.72
CA LEU A 104 15.71 4.58 5.31
C LEU A 104 16.62 4.78 6.52
N ILE A 105 17.56 3.87 6.80
CA ILE A 105 18.41 3.89 8.02
C ILE A 105 19.20 5.18 8.18
N ASP A 106 19.71 5.74 7.07
CA ASP A 106 20.50 6.96 7.05
C ASP A 106 19.66 8.22 6.75
N SER A 107 18.33 8.07 6.70
CA SER A 107 17.41 9.18 6.50
C SER A 107 16.92 9.74 7.84
N ASN A 108 16.53 11.02 7.84
CA ASN A 108 15.83 11.63 8.98
C ASN A 108 14.32 11.29 8.96
N TYR A 109 13.96 10.09 8.46
CA TYR A 109 12.57 9.68 8.32
C TYR A 109 11.88 9.59 9.69
N ASP A 110 10.74 10.27 9.80
CA ASP A 110 9.93 10.28 11.01
C ASP A 110 9.08 9.00 11.12
N TRP A 111 9.59 8.02 11.85
CA TRP A 111 8.90 6.73 12.07
C TRP A 111 7.54 6.86 12.76
N SER A 112 7.26 7.98 13.45
CA SER A 112 5.94 8.21 14.08
C SER A 112 4.82 8.30 13.05
N ILE A 113 5.14 8.55 11.77
CA ILE A 113 4.18 8.55 10.66
C ILE A 113 3.47 7.19 10.55
N LEU A 114 4.15 6.07 10.76
CA LEU A 114 3.54 4.74 10.67
C LEU A 114 2.49 4.54 11.76
N GLU A 115 2.76 4.99 12.98
CA GLU A 115 1.80 4.95 14.08
C GLU A 115 0.59 5.84 13.82
N GLN A 116 0.80 7.02 13.22
CA GLN A 116 -0.27 7.92 12.81
C GLN A 116 -1.16 7.28 11.74
N ILE A 117 -0.57 6.59 10.75
CA ILE A 117 -1.30 5.82 9.75
C ILE A 117 -2.19 4.78 10.44
N ASP A 118 -1.62 3.96 11.32
CA ASP A 118 -2.35 2.91 12.03
C ASP A 118 -3.48 3.47 12.90
N LEU A 119 -3.26 4.59 13.57
CA LEU A 119 -4.31 5.29 14.32
C LEU A 119 -5.43 5.80 13.41
N LYS A 120 -5.11 6.38 12.25
CA LYS A 120 -6.13 6.92 11.33
C LYS A 120 -6.90 5.82 10.62
N ILE A 121 -6.26 4.72 10.25
CA ILE A 121 -6.91 3.55 9.67
C ILE A 121 -7.89 2.94 10.67
N ARG A 122 -7.43 2.65 11.91
CA ARG A 122 -8.29 2.09 12.96
C ARG A 122 -9.51 2.95 13.29
N ASN A 123 -9.35 4.27 13.24
CA ASN A 123 -10.42 5.23 13.49
C ASN A 123 -11.24 5.58 12.23
N GLU A 124 -11.00 4.91 11.10
CA GLU A 124 -11.65 5.16 9.80
C GLU A 124 -11.57 6.63 9.32
N LYS A 125 -10.50 7.32 9.74
CA LYS A 125 -10.20 8.74 9.43
C LYS A 125 -9.03 8.89 8.44
N TYR A 126 -8.66 7.83 7.73
CA TYR A 126 -7.52 7.76 6.82
C TYR A 126 -7.62 8.67 5.60
N GLN A 127 -8.84 9.04 5.18
CA GLN A 127 -9.04 10.01 4.09
C GLN A 127 -8.37 11.37 4.35
N ASN A 128 -8.08 11.72 5.61
CA ASN A 128 -7.36 12.95 5.95
C ASN A 128 -5.85 12.88 5.71
N LEU A 129 -5.30 11.68 5.46
CA LEU A 129 -3.88 11.48 5.18
C LEU A 129 -3.53 11.76 3.70
N MET A 130 -4.54 11.75 2.83
CA MET A 130 -4.42 11.83 1.38
C MET A 130 -4.80 13.22 0.81
N LYS A 131 -5.04 14.19 1.69
CA LYS A 131 -5.36 15.60 1.37
C LYS A 131 -4.08 16.44 1.32
#